data_AF-A0A542S7J8-F1
#
_entry.id   AF-A0A542S7J8-F1
#
_cell.length_a   1.000
_cell.length_b   1.000
_cell.length_c   1.000
_cell.angle_alpha   90.00
_cell.angle_beta   90.00
_cell.angle_gamma   90.00
#
_symmetry.space_group_name_H-M   'P 1'
#
loop_
_entity.id
_entity.type
_entity.pdbx_description
1 polymer ?
#
loop_
_entity_poly.entity_id
_entity_poly.type
_entity_poly.pdbx_seq_one_letter_code
_entity_poly.pdbx_strand_id
1 'polypeptide(L)'
;MGAPRFHYPHRYPDALGLLRLRLTDAPHGAVADGIWLPYGRDLVREGAHLIDEFPADRGRVDRLVYAPGDWGVAASEIFTRHGRVKVGFLPEARGRGVVLIRLHTSEVLRIRIVWPDRLRDEVFDPDAAAKPEGVGDAR
;
A
#
# COMPACT_ATOMS: atom_id res chain seq x y z
N MET A 1 8.40 35.01 3.19
CA MET A 1 8.41 33.58 3.59
C MET A 1 7.25 32.88 2.90
N GLY A 2 7.43 32.51 1.63
CA GLY A 2 6.39 31.83 0.87
C GLY A 2 6.38 30.36 1.24
N ALA A 3 5.25 29.85 1.74
CA ALA A 3 5.02 28.41 1.79
C ALA A 3 5.33 27.84 0.39
N PRO A 4 6.03 26.70 0.28
CA PRO A 4 6.20 26.07 -1.02
C PRO A 4 4.81 25.82 -1.58
N ARG A 5 4.47 26.56 -2.63
CA ARG A 5 3.24 26.36 -3.40
C ARG A 5 3.46 25.09 -4.21
N PHE A 6 3.31 23.95 -3.54
CA PHE A 6 3.24 22.68 -4.24
C PHE A 6 1.92 22.64 -5.00
N HIS A 7 1.93 23.18 -6.21
CA HIS A 7 1.03 22.73 -7.24
C HIS A 7 1.41 21.26 -7.51
N TYR A 8 0.72 20.30 -6.90
CA TYR A 8 0.78 18.90 -7.32
C TYR A 8 -0.43 18.55 -8.18
N PRO A 9 -0.43 18.89 -9.49
CA PRO A 9 -1.26 18.22 -10.47
C PRO A 9 -0.40 17.24 -11.26
N HIS A 10 0.32 16.33 -10.60
CA HIS A 10 0.99 15.24 -11.30
C HIS A 10 0.64 13.94 -10.61
N ARG A 11 -0.57 13.46 -10.91
CA ARG A 11 -0.73 12.02 -11.09
C ARG A 11 0.36 11.63 -12.08
N TYR A 12 1.42 10.97 -11.62
CA TYR A 12 2.46 10.49 -12.51
C TYR A 12 1.75 9.66 -13.60
N PRO A 13 1.94 9.99 -14.89
CA PRO A 13 1.22 9.34 -15.98
C PRO A 13 1.58 7.85 -16.10
N ASP A 14 2.76 7.47 -15.62
CA ASP A 14 3.13 6.06 -15.54
C ASP A 14 2.37 5.38 -14.42
N ALA A 15 1.42 4.55 -14.84
CA ALA A 15 0.84 3.52 -14.01
C ALA A 15 1.99 2.78 -13.33
N LEU A 16 1.94 2.70 -12.00
CA LEU A 16 2.65 1.63 -11.32
C LEU A 16 2.12 0.31 -11.89
N GLY A 17 2.96 -0.74 -11.89
CA GLY A 17 2.59 -2.04 -12.43
C GLY A 17 1.45 -2.70 -11.64
N LEU A 18 1.43 -4.02 -11.56
CA LEU A 18 0.44 -4.69 -10.70
C LEU A 18 0.61 -4.26 -9.23
N LEU A 19 -0.51 -4.06 -8.54
CA LEU A 19 -0.49 -3.80 -7.10
C LEU A 19 0.11 -5.00 -6.38
N ARG A 20 1.25 -4.79 -5.71
CA ARG A 20 1.96 -5.83 -4.96
C ARG A 20 1.48 -5.87 -3.51
N LEU A 21 0.22 -6.23 -3.34
CA LEU A 21 -0.44 -6.33 -2.03
C LEU A 21 -0.90 -7.77 -1.81
N ARG A 22 -0.55 -8.34 -0.66
CA ARG A 22 -1.09 -9.62 -0.19
C ARG A 22 -1.79 -9.41 1.14
N LEU A 23 -3.10 -9.52 1.15
CA LEU A 23 -3.91 -9.48 2.36
C LEU A 23 -4.06 -10.90 2.93
N THR A 24 -4.19 -11.02 4.24
CA THR A 24 -4.52 -12.29 4.88
C THR A 24 -6.04 -12.41 5.04
N ASP A 25 -6.57 -13.62 4.98
CA ASP A 25 -7.98 -13.92 5.29
C ASP A 25 -8.19 -14.18 6.79
N ALA A 26 -7.12 -14.12 7.60
CA ALA A 26 -7.18 -14.48 9.00
C ALA A 26 -7.94 -13.40 9.80
N PRO A 27 -9.05 -13.76 10.48
CA PRO A 27 -9.79 -12.81 11.30
C PRO A 27 -8.92 -12.37 12.49
N HIS A 28 -8.70 -11.05 12.59
CA HIS A 28 -8.34 -10.29 13.80
C HIS A 28 -7.52 -11.08 14.84
N GLY A 29 -6.22 -11.25 14.58
CA GLY A 29 -5.30 -11.98 15.47
C GLY A 29 -3.85 -12.12 14.95
N ALA A 30 -3.61 -11.85 13.67
CA ALA A 30 -2.27 -11.83 13.10
C ALA A 30 -1.52 -10.54 13.50
N VAL A 31 -0.18 -10.61 13.57
CA VAL A 31 0.69 -9.44 13.83
C VAL A 31 0.57 -8.37 12.71
N ALA A 32 0.08 -8.77 11.53
CA ALA A 32 -0.26 -7.91 10.41
C ALA A 32 -1.38 -8.57 9.56
N ASP A 33 -2.26 -7.74 9.00
CA ASP A 33 -3.40 -8.14 8.14
C ASP A 33 -3.00 -8.24 6.66
N GLY A 34 -1.73 -7.96 6.35
CA GLY A 34 -1.18 -8.09 5.01
C GLY A 34 0.24 -7.56 4.86
N ILE A 35 0.77 -7.73 3.65
CA ILE A 35 2.10 -7.28 3.22
C ILE A 35 1.93 -6.46 1.96
N TRP A 36 2.57 -5.29 1.92
CA TRP A 36 2.63 -4.43 0.76
C TRP A 36 4.08 -4.17 0.34
N LEU A 37 4.32 -4.25 -0.96
CA LEU A 37 5.63 -4.04 -1.59
C LEU A 37 5.57 -2.82 -2.52
N PRO A 38 5.86 -1.62 -2.01
CA PRO A 38 5.94 -0.42 -2.84
C PRO A 38 7.03 -0.54 -3.90
N TYR A 39 6.88 0.18 -5.02
CA TYR A 39 7.94 0.29 -6.03
C TYR A 39 9.04 1.28 -5.59
N GLY A 40 8.70 2.27 -4.77
CA GLY A 40 9.64 3.23 -4.21
C GLY A 40 9.14 3.91 -2.94
N ARG A 41 9.82 4.97 -2.51
CA ARG A 41 9.54 5.71 -1.25
C ARG A 41 8.68 6.97 -1.44
N ASP A 42 8.02 7.12 -2.58
CA ASP A 42 7.07 8.21 -2.82
C ASP A 42 5.67 7.80 -2.34
N LEU A 43 5.32 8.20 -1.12
CA LEU A 43 4.02 7.83 -0.52
C LEU A 43 2.83 8.34 -1.35
N VAL A 44 2.94 9.51 -1.96
CA VAL A 44 1.81 10.11 -2.68
C VAL A 44 1.46 9.24 -3.88
N ARG A 45 2.48 8.81 -4.62
CA ARG A 45 2.31 7.91 -5.77
C ARG A 45 1.90 6.51 -5.36
N GLU A 46 2.64 5.91 -4.44
CA GLU A 46 2.43 4.52 -3.99
C GLU A 46 1.10 4.36 -3.27
N GLY A 47 0.76 5.31 -2.39
CA GLY A 47 -0.50 5.32 -1.65
C GLY A 47 -1.70 5.57 -2.55
N ALA A 48 -1.60 6.43 -3.58
CA ALA A 48 -2.67 6.60 -4.55
C ALA A 48 -2.95 5.30 -5.32
N HIS A 49 -1.90 4.62 -5.78
CA HIS A 49 -2.02 3.34 -6.46
C HIS A 49 -2.60 2.24 -5.55
N LEU A 50 -2.15 2.17 -4.29
CA LEU A 50 -2.72 1.24 -3.32
C LEU A 50 -4.20 1.48 -3.07
N ILE A 51 -4.64 2.75 -2.99
CA ILE A 51 -6.05 3.08 -2.78
C ILE A 51 -6.88 2.80 -4.04
N ASP A 52 -6.37 3.15 -5.20
CA ASP A 52 -7.08 2.99 -6.49
C ASP A 52 -7.23 1.54 -6.90
N GLU A 53 -6.25 0.69 -6.60
CA GLU A 53 -6.24 -0.74 -6.95
C GLU A 53 -6.58 -1.63 -5.74
N PHE A 54 -7.06 -1.06 -4.63
CA PHE A 54 -7.41 -1.84 -3.45
C PHE A 54 -8.51 -2.86 -3.78
N PRO A 55 -8.40 -4.13 -3.34
CA PRO A 55 -9.40 -5.15 -3.64
C PRO A 55 -10.80 -4.74 -3.18
N ALA A 56 -11.73 -4.58 -4.13
CA ALA A 56 -13.07 -4.05 -3.85
C ALA A 56 -13.92 -4.98 -2.96
N ASP A 57 -13.64 -6.28 -3.02
CA ASP A 57 -14.22 -7.32 -2.16
C ASP A 57 -13.82 -7.16 -0.68
N ARG A 58 -12.66 -6.55 -0.41
CA ARG A 58 -12.20 -6.20 0.93
C ARG A 58 -12.69 -4.83 1.40
N GLY A 59 -13.38 -4.08 0.54
CA GLY A 59 -13.98 -2.78 0.86
C GLY A 59 -13.22 -1.59 0.26
N ARG A 60 -13.53 -0.39 0.74
CA ARG A 60 -12.98 0.87 0.21
C ARG A 60 -12.14 1.57 1.27
N VAL A 61 -10.92 1.97 0.90
CA VAL A 61 -10.03 2.74 1.75
C VAL A 61 -10.52 4.19 1.88
N ASP A 62 -10.64 4.68 3.11
CA ASP A 62 -11.08 6.06 3.40
C ASP A 62 -10.00 6.90 4.10
N ARG A 63 -8.97 6.25 4.65
CA ARG A 63 -7.83 6.88 5.32
C ARG A 63 -6.63 5.93 5.35
N LEU A 64 -5.44 6.50 5.27
CA LEU A 64 -4.18 5.80 5.44
C LEU A 64 -3.37 6.47 6.56
N VAL A 65 -2.64 5.70 7.36
CA VAL A 65 -1.75 6.21 8.41
C VAL A 65 -0.39 5.56 8.25
N TYR A 66 0.69 6.34 8.31
CA TYR A 66 2.03 5.85 7.99
C TYR A 66 3.09 6.53 8.85
N ALA A 67 4.24 5.87 9.03
CA ALA A 67 5.39 6.48 9.72
C ALA A 67 6.17 7.40 8.75
N PRO A 68 6.26 8.73 9.00
CA PRO A 68 6.90 9.67 8.07
C PRO A 68 8.32 9.31 7.69
N GLY A 69 9.10 8.80 8.65
CA GLY A 69 10.51 8.49 8.44
C GLY A 69 10.78 7.33 7.47
N ASP A 70 9.77 6.57 7.05
CA ASP A 70 9.93 5.47 6.09
C ASP A 70 9.82 5.92 4.62
N TRP A 71 9.30 7.12 4.39
CA TRP A 71 8.96 7.66 3.08
C TRP A 71 9.80 8.89 2.77
N GLY A 72 10.06 9.13 1.48
CA GLY A 72 10.85 10.27 1.03
C GLY A 72 10.12 11.61 1.13
N VAL A 73 8.78 11.58 1.22
CA VAL A 73 7.93 12.78 1.29
C VAL A 73 6.85 12.59 2.36
N ALA A 74 6.67 13.62 3.19
CA ALA A 74 5.53 13.69 4.10
C ALA A 74 4.31 14.30 3.39
N ALA A 75 3.15 13.67 3.52
CA ALA A 75 1.89 14.08 2.94
C ALA A 75 0.76 13.98 3.98
N SER A 76 -0.13 14.96 4.00
CA SER A 76 -1.35 14.96 4.82
C SER A 76 -2.59 14.52 4.04
N GLU A 77 -2.51 14.50 2.71
CA GLU A 77 -3.58 14.07 1.82
C GLU A 77 -2.99 13.39 0.57
N ILE A 78 -3.73 12.43 0.00
CA ILE A 78 -3.40 11.74 -1.24
C ILE A 78 -4.57 11.91 -2.21
N PHE A 79 -4.27 12.26 -3.46
CA PHE A 79 -5.25 12.34 -4.53
C PHE A 79 -5.28 11.02 -5.31
N THR A 80 -6.47 10.46 -5.45
CA THR A 80 -6.74 9.15 -6.06
C THR A 80 -7.75 9.33 -7.20
N ARG A 81 -7.98 8.30 -8.03
CA ARG A 81 -9.03 8.29 -9.06
C ARG A 81 -10.42 8.54 -8.48
N HIS A 82 -10.62 8.18 -7.21
CA HIS A 82 -11.90 8.25 -6.51
C HIS A 82 -12.05 9.49 -5.61
N GLY A 83 -11.09 10.42 -5.67
CA GLY A 83 -11.11 11.67 -4.92
C GLY A 83 -9.92 11.82 -3.98
N ARG A 84 -10.12 12.59 -2.91
CA ARG A 84 -9.05 12.90 -1.94
C ARG A 84 -9.20 12.04 -0.70
N VAL A 85 -8.13 11.35 -0.32
CA VAL A 85 -8.05 10.54 0.90
C VAL A 85 -7.13 11.23 1.90
N LYS A 86 -7.57 11.31 3.16
CA LYS A 86 -6.75 11.88 4.24
C LYS A 86 -5.70 10.88 4.67
N VAL A 87 -4.46 11.35 4.82
CA VAL A 87 -3.38 10.58 5.45
C VAL A 87 -3.05 11.12 6.83
N GLY A 88 -2.77 10.21 7.76
CA GLY A 88 -2.33 10.51 9.11
C GLY A 88 -0.90 10.04 9.35
N PHE A 89 -0.30 10.55 10.42
CA PHE A 89 1.04 10.15 10.84
C PHE A 89 0.95 9.11 11.95
N LEU A 90 1.70 8.03 11.79
CA LEU A 90 1.92 7.04 12.82
C LEU A 90 3.01 7.57 13.77
N PRO A 91 2.77 7.61 15.09
CA PRO A 91 3.81 7.99 16.05
C PRO A 91 5.00 7.04 15.97
N GLU A 92 6.22 7.56 16.08
CA GLU A 92 7.46 6.76 15.98
C GLU A 92 7.51 5.60 16.98
N ALA A 93 6.91 5.77 18.17
CA ALA A 93 6.81 4.74 19.20
C ALA A 93 6.03 3.48 18.75
N ARG A 94 5.22 3.57 17.68
CA ARG A 94 4.50 2.43 17.09
C ARG A 94 5.34 1.65 16.07
N GLY A 95 6.54 2.13 15.76
CA GLY A 95 7.51 1.50 14.88
C GLY A 95 7.44 1.95 13.42
N ARG A 96 8.39 1.44 12.64
CA ARG A 96 8.58 1.66 11.20
C ARG A 96 8.18 0.43 10.38
N GLY A 97 8.05 0.59 9.08
CA GLY A 97 7.73 -0.49 8.14
C GLY A 97 6.29 -0.96 8.20
N VAL A 98 5.36 -0.08 8.59
CA VAL A 98 3.93 -0.39 8.67
C VAL A 98 3.09 0.78 8.19
N VAL A 99 1.99 0.47 7.50
CA VAL A 99 0.90 1.41 7.24
C VAL A 99 -0.39 0.85 7.82
N LEU A 100 -1.25 1.73 8.34
CA LEU A 100 -2.59 1.38 8.75
C LEU A 100 -3.56 1.87 7.68
N ILE A 101 -4.37 0.98 7.15
CA ILE A 101 -5.41 1.30 6.18
C ILE A 101 -6.74 1.25 6.93
N ARG A 102 -7.48 2.35 6.91
CA ARG A 102 -8.84 2.35 7.41
C ARG A 102 -9.80 2.20 6.24
N LEU A 103 -10.74 1.29 6.41
CA LEU A 103 -11.83 1.03 5.47
C LEU A 103 -13.06 1.86 5.85
N HIS A 104 -13.94 2.10 4.88
CA HIS A 104 -15.24 2.75 5.11
C HIS A 104 -16.11 2.06 6.18
N THR A 105 -15.90 0.77 6.41
CA THR A 105 -16.53 -0.03 7.48
C THR A 105 -15.99 0.29 8.88
N SER A 106 -15.04 1.22 9.00
CA SER A 106 -14.27 1.55 10.22
C SER A 106 -13.28 0.46 10.66
N GLU A 107 -13.14 -0.62 9.90
CA GLU A 107 -12.07 -1.61 10.09
C GLU A 107 -10.70 -1.00 9.78
N VAL A 108 -9.68 -1.40 10.55
CA VAL A 108 -8.30 -0.92 10.38
C VAL A 108 -7.39 -2.10 10.13
N LEU A 109 -6.83 -2.15 8.93
CA LEU A 109 -5.87 -3.16 8.51
C LEU A 109 -4.45 -2.66 8.79
N ARG A 110 -3.66 -3.47 9.48
CA ARG A 110 -2.24 -3.26 9.73
C ARG A 110 -1.42 -3.94 8.64
N ILE A 111 -0.92 -3.18 7.68
CA ILE A 111 -0.15 -3.69 6.56
C ILE A 111 1.34 -3.47 6.79
N ARG A 112 2.13 -4.54 6.73
CA ARG A 112 3.59 -4.46 6.79
C ARG A 112 4.16 -4.04 5.43
N ILE A 113 5.10 -3.10 5.44
CA ILE A 113 5.84 -2.67 4.25
C ILE A 113 7.09 -3.54 4.10
N VAL A 114 7.28 -4.12 2.92
CA VAL A 114 8.52 -4.81 2.54
C VAL A 114 9.13 -4.06 1.36
N TRP A 115 10.29 -3.46 1.59
CA TRP A 115 10.97 -2.66 0.58
C TRP A 115 11.73 -3.55 -0.42
N PRO A 116 11.70 -3.23 -1.72
CA PRO A 116 12.43 -4.00 -2.74
C PRO A 116 13.94 -4.01 -2.49
N ASP A 117 14.49 -3.00 -1.82
CA ASP A 117 15.89 -2.97 -1.39
C ASP A 117 16.25 -4.06 -0.37
N ARG A 118 15.30 -4.43 0.51
CA ARG A 118 15.45 -5.56 1.45
C ARG A 118 15.26 -6.93 0.82
N LEU A 119 14.66 -6.93 -0.35
CA LEU A 119 14.27 -8.12 -1.10
C LEU A 119 15.44 -8.77 -1.85
N ARG A 120 16.60 -8.12 -1.85
CA ARG A 120 17.86 -8.73 -2.29
C ARG A 120 18.27 -9.94 -1.43
N ASP A 121 17.70 -10.12 -0.25
CA ASP A 121 17.94 -11.27 0.64
C ASP A 121 16.83 -12.34 0.62
N GLU A 122 15.58 -12.00 0.26
CA GLU A 122 14.45 -12.94 0.24
C GLU A 122 13.61 -12.72 -1.03
N VAL A 123 13.67 -13.65 -1.98
CA VAL A 123 12.99 -13.57 -3.29
C VAL A 123 11.47 -13.48 -3.14
N PHE A 124 10.87 -12.38 -3.63
CA PHE A 124 9.42 -12.20 -3.78
C PHE A 124 9.08 -12.49 -5.23
N ASP A 125 8.37 -13.60 -5.43
CA ASP A 125 7.83 -13.97 -6.73
C ASP A 125 6.39 -13.42 -6.87
N PRO A 126 6.18 -12.34 -7.65
CA PRO A 126 4.84 -11.80 -7.90
C PRO A 126 3.97 -12.70 -8.80
N ASP A 127 4.53 -13.71 -9.45
CA ASP A 127 3.86 -14.57 -10.44
C ASP A 127 3.35 -15.90 -9.84
N ALA A 128 3.83 -16.27 -8.65
CA ALA A 128 3.45 -17.52 -7.98
C ALA A 128 1.94 -17.66 -7.70
N ALA A 129 1.18 -16.56 -7.67
CA ALA A 129 -0.27 -16.58 -7.46
C ALA A 129 -1.10 -16.68 -8.75
N ALA A 130 -0.47 -16.61 -9.93
CA ALA A 130 -1.17 -16.48 -11.21
C ALA A 130 -1.14 -17.72 -12.11
N LYS A 131 -0.60 -18.85 -11.65
CA LYS A 131 -0.76 -20.13 -12.37
C LYS A 131 -1.93 -20.92 -11.81
N PRO A 132 -3.07 -21.05 -12.52
CA PRO A 132 -3.89 -22.23 -12.34
C PRO A 132 -3.03 -23.42 -12.78
N GLU A 133 -2.68 -24.29 -11.84
CA GLU A 133 -2.11 -25.59 -12.17
C GLU A 133 -3.10 -26.32 -13.08
N GLY A 134 -2.75 -26.38 -14.35
CA GLY A 134 -3.50 -27.06 -15.39
C GLY A 134 -3.59 -28.54 -15.07
N VAL A 135 -4.83 -28.99 -14.91
CA VAL A 135 -5.31 -30.36 -15.09
C VAL A 135 -4.81 -30.97 -16.40
N GLY A 136 -4.44 -32.26 -16.35
CA GLY A 136 -4.32 -33.19 -17.49
C GLY A 136 -2.92 -33.24 -18.12
N ASP A 137 -2.33 -34.38 -18.46
CA ASP A 137 -2.96 -35.56 -19.08
C ASP A 137 -2.19 -36.87 -18.80
N ALA A 138 -2.85 -37.96 -19.13
CA ALA A 138 -2.53 -39.36 -18.87
C ALA A 138 -1.25 -39.88 -19.55
N ARG A 139 -0.63 -40.90 -18.93
CA ARG A 139 -0.45 -42.24 -19.50
C ARG A 139 0.14 -43.23 -18.51
#